data_AF-A0A948BWE1-F1
#
_entry.id   AF-A0A948BWE1-F1
#
_cell.length_a   1.000
_cell.length_b   1.000
_cell.length_c   1.000
_cell.angle_alpha   90.00
_cell.angle_beta   90.00
_cell.angle_gamma   90.00
#
_symmetry.space_group_name_H-M   'P 1'
#
loop_
_entity.id
_entity.type
_entity.pdbx_description
1 polymer ?
#
loop_
_entity_poly.entity_id
_entity_poly.type
_entity_poly.pdbx_seq_one_letter_code
_entity_poly.pdbx_strand_id
1 'polypeptide(L)'
;MTRIIASLSLLLLASPAWAGSCLKGDCRDGRGIYRWNDGSSFSGTFVKGSPEGEGEYTDQAGRKFHVLYLDGQPVSSTPVTAAEEELRLRQLEAERYNEAGVMHLRKKDYESAIFFFNKAITLWPDNPNFHQNYLLAKQRK
;
A
#
# COMPACT_ATOMS: atom_id res chain seq x y z
N MET A 1 10.48 -51.18 44.72
CA MET A 1 9.95 -50.88 43.38
C MET A 1 8.77 -49.94 43.53
N THR A 2 8.90 -48.65 43.18
CA THR A 2 7.86 -47.84 42.51
C THR A 2 8.45 -46.45 42.20
N ARG A 3 8.54 -46.12 40.91
CA ARG A 3 8.90 -44.79 40.41
C ARG A 3 7.61 -43.99 40.21
N ILE A 4 7.51 -42.81 40.83
CA ILE A 4 6.42 -41.86 40.56
C ILE A 4 6.90 -40.97 39.41
N ILE A 5 6.34 -41.17 38.22
CA ILE A 5 6.55 -40.27 37.08
C ILE A 5 5.48 -39.18 37.20
N ALA A 6 5.85 -37.99 37.67
CA ALA A 6 4.97 -36.83 37.61
C ALA A 6 4.84 -36.40 36.16
N SER A 7 3.69 -36.67 35.56
CA SER A 7 3.32 -36.22 34.22
C SER A 7 3.24 -34.70 34.21
N LEU A 8 4.26 -34.06 33.64
CA LEU A 8 4.29 -32.63 33.39
C LEU A 8 3.36 -32.35 32.20
N SER A 9 2.11 -32.03 32.48
CA SER A 9 1.12 -31.63 31.48
C SER A 9 1.55 -30.28 30.89
N LEU A 10 2.28 -30.31 29.77
CA LEU A 10 2.58 -29.13 28.98
C LEU A 10 1.27 -28.68 28.30
N LEU A 11 0.53 -27.79 28.97
CA LEU A 11 -0.56 -27.03 28.35
C LEU A 11 0.05 -26.18 27.24
N LEU A 12 -0.06 -26.63 25.98
CA LEU A 12 0.13 -25.77 24.83
C LEU A 12 -0.94 -24.68 24.88
N LEU A 13 -0.58 -23.52 25.43
CA LEU A 13 -1.31 -22.29 25.21
C LEU A 13 -1.14 -21.94 23.73
N ALA A 14 -2.06 -22.44 22.90
CA ALA A 14 -2.20 -21.93 21.54
C ALA A 14 -2.51 -20.43 21.68
N SER A 15 -1.52 -19.59 21.39
CA SER A 15 -1.72 -18.14 21.36
C SER A 15 -2.87 -17.85 20.39
N PRO A 16 -3.91 -17.12 20.82
CA PRO A 16 -5.06 -16.86 19.95
C PRO A 16 -4.58 -16.21 18.67
N ALA A 17 -5.06 -16.67 17.52
CA ALA A 17 -4.65 -16.20 16.19
C ALA A 17 -4.90 -14.69 15.97
N TRP A 18 -5.60 -14.05 16.91
CA TRP A 18 -5.97 -12.64 16.91
C TRP A 18 -4.96 -11.77 17.67
N ALA A 19 -4.01 -12.40 18.36
CA ALA A 19 -2.86 -11.69 18.89
C ALA A 19 -1.93 -11.28 17.74
N GLY A 20 -1.31 -10.13 17.91
CA GLY A 20 -0.50 -9.48 16.89
C GLY A 20 0.14 -8.22 17.45
N SER A 21 0.84 -7.49 16.59
CA SER A 21 1.55 -6.26 16.97
C SER A 21 1.22 -5.12 16.01
N CYS A 22 1.07 -3.93 16.58
CA CYS A 22 1.02 -2.69 15.81
C CYS A 22 2.45 -2.36 15.35
N LEU A 23 2.70 -2.43 14.04
CA LEU A 23 4.01 -2.18 13.45
C LEU A 23 4.29 -0.69 13.27
N LYS A 24 3.25 0.10 13.01
CA LYS A 24 3.36 1.54 12.72
C LYS A 24 2.05 2.24 13.00
N GLY A 25 2.13 3.47 13.48
CA GLY A 25 0.96 4.35 13.66
C GLY A 25 0.16 4.01 14.90
N ASP A 26 -1.13 4.32 14.85
CA ASP A 26 -2.09 4.09 15.93
C ASP A 26 -3.08 3.01 15.51
N CYS A 27 -2.85 1.78 15.97
CA CYS A 27 -3.73 0.65 15.70
C CYS A 27 -4.88 0.54 16.73
N ARG A 28 -5.10 1.56 17.57
CA ARG A 28 -6.21 1.61 18.52
C ARG A 28 -7.29 2.56 18.04
N ASP A 29 -6.95 3.82 17.79
CA ASP A 29 -7.91 4.87 17.45
C ASP A 29 -7.36 5.84 16.39
N GLY A 30 -6.71 5.28 15.36
CA GLY A 30 -6.13 6.07 14.28
C GLY A 30 -5.72 5.22 13.08
N ARG A 31 -4.79 5.74 12.27
CA ARG A 31 -4.24 4.99 11.14
C ARG A 31 -3.01 4.21 11.57
N GLY A 32 -2.99 2.94 11.22
CA GLY A 32 -1.90 2.04 11.60
C GLY A 32 -1.66 0.91 10.61
N ILE A 33 -0.59 0.18 10.87
CA ILE A 33 -0.27 -1.09 10.23
C ILE A 33 -0.21 -2.14 11.34
N TYR A 34 -1.17 -3.05 11.32
CA TYR A 34 -1.23 -4.15 12.28
C TYR A 34 -0.82 -5.46 11.60
N ARG A 35 -0.03 -6.27 12.29
CA ARG A 35 0.33 -7.62 11.84
C ARG A 35 -0.16 -8.63 12.86
N TRP A 36 -0.97 -9.57 12.39
CA TRP A 36 -1.43 -10.70 13.17
C TRP A 36 -0.33 -11.77 13.27
N ASN A 37 -0.42 -12.62 14.31
CA ASN A 37 0.56 -13.69 14.55
C ASN A 37 0.59 -14.74 13.45
N ASP A 38 -0.48 -14.85 12.65
CA ASP A 38 -0.53 -15.75 11.48
C ASP A 38 0.25 -15.21 10.27
N GLY A 39 0.83 -14.01 10.39
CA GLY A 39 1.61 -13.35 9.34
C GLY A 39 0.81 -12.43 8.43
N SER A 40 -0.53 -12.48 8.49
CA SER A 40 -1.37 -11.52 7.78
C SER A 40 -1.19 -10.11 8.35
N SER A 41 -1.55 -9.09 7.59
CA SER A 41 -1.46 -7.70 8.03
C SER A 41 -2.52 -6.81 7.41
N PHE A 42 -2.86 -5.73 8.10
CA PHE A 42 -3.79 -4.71 7.61
C PHE A 42 -3.18 -3.33 7.80
N SER A 43 -3.30 -2.52 6.74
CA SER A 43 -2.93 -1.11 6.72
C SER A 43 -4.20 -0.29 6.47
N GLY A 44 -4.61 0.49 7.47
CA GLY A 44 -5.85 1.25 7.41
C GLY A 44 -6.16 1.98 8.71
N THR A 45 -7.44 2.32 8.91
CA THR A 45 -7.92 2.98 10.12
C THR A 45 -8.38 1.96 11.14
N PHE A 46 -8.19 2.28 12.43
CA PHE A 46 -8.63 1.49 13.57
C PHE A 46 -9.50 2.35 14.48
N VAL A 47 -10.56 1.76 15.01
CA VAL A 47 -11.44 2.35 16.02
C VAL A 47 -11.59 1.35 17.15
N LYS A 48 -11.21 1.74 18.37
CA LYS A 48 -11.17 0.87 19.57
C LYS A 48 -10.42 -0.45 19.34
N GLY A 49 -9.40 -0.44 18.50
CA GLY A 49 -8.57 -1.60 18.16
C GLY A 49 -9.09 -2.47 17.02
N SER A 50 -10.25 -2.17 16.46
CA SER A 50 -10.81 -2.89 15.30
C SER A 50 -10.55 -2.13 14.00
N PRO A 51 -10.17 -2.82 12.90
CA PRO A 51 -10.13 -2.24 11.57
C PRO A 51 -11.46 -1.57 11.17
N GLU A 52 -11.39 -0.41 10.52
CA GLU A 52 -12.56 0.37 10.09
C GLU A 52 -12.27 1.09 8.77
N GLY A 53 -13.29 1.20 7.91
CA GLY A 53 -13.20 1.87 6.62
C GLY A 53 -12.35 1.11 5.61
N GLU A 54 -11.90 1.83 4.58
CA GLU A 54 -11.05 1.27 3.52
C GLU A 54 -9.63 1.00 4.02
N GLY A 55 -9.03 -0.08 3.53
CA GLY A 55 -7.62 -0.39 3.77
C GLY A 55 -7.07 -1.48 2.86
N GLU A 56 -5.80 -1.80 3.07
CA GLU A 56 -5.11 -2.88 2.38
C GLU A 56 -4.86 -4.03 3.36
N TYR A 57 -5.41 -5.20 3.05
CA TYR A 57 -5.14 -6.45 3.77
C TYR A 57 -4.14 -7.29 2.97
N THR A 58 -3.14 -7.83 3.65
CA THR A 58 -2.22 -8.82 3.08
C THR A 58 -2.41 -10.12 3.83
N ASP A 59 -2.71 -11.19 3.11
CA ASP A 59 -2.89 -12.50 3.73
C ASP A 59 -1.56 -13.20 4.06
N GLN A 60 -1.66 -14.38 4.66
CA GLN A 60 -0.51 -15.19 5.06
C GLN A 60 0.37 -15.63 3.88
N ALA A 61 -0.18 -15.67 2.66
CA ALA A 61 0.54 -16.00 1.43
C ALA A 61 1.15 -14.76 0.75
N GLY A 62 1.00 -13.57 1.34
CA GLY A 62 1.48 -12.31 0.80
C GLY A 62 0.59 -11.71 -0.30
N ARG A 63 -0.61 -12.25 -0.52
CA ARG A 63 -1.58 -11.69 -1.48
C ARG A 63 -2.22 -10.45 -0.87
N LYS A 64 -2.29 -9.37 -1.65
CA LYS A 64 -2.88 -8.09 -1.23
C LYS A 64 -4.35 -8.02 -1.65
N PHE A 65 -5.15 -7.35 -0.83
CA PHE A 65 -6.57 -7.13 -1.05
C PHE A 65 -6.92 -5.69 -0.65
N HIS A 66 -7.74 -5.01 -1.45
CA HIS A 66 -8.48 -3.85 -0.98
C HIS A 66 -9.68 -4.34 -0.19
N VAL A 67 -9.83 -3.84 1.04
CA VAL A 67 -10.89 -4.26 1.96
C VAL A 67 -11.64 -3.05 2.50
N LEU A 68 -12.92 -3.25 2.79
CA LEU A 68 -13.76 -2.30 3.51
C LEU A 68 -14.27 -2.95 4.78
N TYR A 69 -13.95 -2.36 5.94
CA TYR A 69 -14.51 -2.77 7.22
C TYR A 69 -15.60 -1.79 7.66
N LEU A 70 -16.71 -2.33 8.17
CA LEU A 70 -17.75 -1.57 8.88
C LEU A 70 -18.06 -2.28 10.18
N ASP A 71 -18.01 -1.54 11.29
CA ASP A 71 -18.21 -2.08 12.65
C ASP A 71 -17.27 -3.27 12.94
N GLY A 72 -16.04 -3.20 12.45
CA GLY A 72 -15.03 -4.26 12.59
C GLY A 72 -15.28 -5.52 11.76
N GLN A 73 -16.27 -5.54 10.86
CA GLN A 73 -16.54 -6.68 9.97
C GLN A 73 -16.16 -6.36 8.51
N PRO A 74 -15.56 -7.30 7.77
CA PRO A 74 -15.23 -7.09 6.37
C PRO A 74 -16.50 -7.13 5.53
N VAL A 75 -16.79 -6.03 4.83
CA VAL A 75 -17.97 -5.87 3.96
C VAL A 75 -17.58 -6.05 2.49
N SER A 76 -16.36 -5.70 2.13
CA SER A 76 -15.80 -5.95 0.80
C SER A 76 -14.36 -6.40 0.90
N SER A 77 -13.95 -7.26 -0.03
CA SER A 77 -12.57 -7.69 -0.23
C SER A 77 -12.34 -7.98 -1.70
N THR A 78 -11.55 -7.16 -2.37
CA THR A 78 -11.15 -7.33 -3.76
C THR A 78 -9.65 -7.62 -3.84
N PRO A 79 -9.22 -8.71 -4.52
CA PRO A 79 -7.79 -8.98 -4.69
C PRO A 79 -7.13 -7.87 -5.48
N VAL A 80 -5.94 -7.44 -5.04
CA VAL A 80 -5.06 -6.61 -5.88
C VAL A 80 -4.34 -7.57 -6.82
N THR A 81 -4.70 -7.49 -8.11
CA THR A 81 -4.11 -8.34 -9.14
C THR A 81 -2.73 -7.83 -9.55
N ALA A 82 -1.90 -8.74 -10.08
CA ALA A 82 -0.61 -8.35 -10.64
C ALA A 82 -0.75 -7.29 -11.75
N ALA A 83 -1.82 -7.36 -12.54
CA ALA A 83 -2.12 -6.39 -13.60
C ALA A 83 -2.45 -5.00 -13.03
N GLU A 84 -3.23 -4.92 -11.96
CA GLU A 84 -3.53 -3.64 -11.29
C GLU A 84 -2.30 -3.03 -10.62
N GLU A 85 -1.46 -3.86 -9.98
CA GLU A 85 -0.20 -3.37 -9.41
C GLU A 85 0.78 -2.91 -10.50
N GLU A 86 0.90 -3.63 -11.61
CA GLU A 86 1.70 -3.21 -12.76
C GLU A 86 1.20 -1.89 -13.33
N LEU A 87 -0.13 -1.73 -13.50
CA LEU A 87 -0.75 -0.50 -13.95
C LEU A 87 -0.44 0.65 -12.99
N ARG A 88 -0.57 0.43 -11.68
CA ARG A 88 -0.26 1.41 -10.64
C ARG A 88 1.21 1.82 -10.66
N LEU A 89 2.13 0.86 -10.80
CA LEU A 89 3.57 1.14 -10.89
C LEU A 89 3.91 1.95 -12.15
N ARG A 90 3.27 1.62 -13.29
CA ARG A 90 3.41 2.36 -14.54
C ARG A 90 2.90 3.80 -14.41
N GLN A 91 1.76 4.01 -13.74
CA GLN A 91 1.23 5.34 -13.44
C GLN A 91 2.18 6.14 -12.53
N LEU A 92 2.63 5.55 -11.42
CA LEU A 92 3.56 6.19 -10.47
C LEU A 92 4.88 6.57 -11.16
N GLU A 93 5.38 5.72 -12.06
CA GLU A 93 6.57 6.03 -12.84
C GLU A 93 6.34 7.18 -13.83
N ALA A 94 5.20 7.21 -14.51
CA ALA A 94 4.83 8.33 -15.39
C ALA A 94 4.74 9.65 -14.61
N GLU A 95 4.13 9.64 -13.42
CA GLU A 95 4.05 10.79 -12.52
C GLU A 95 5.43 11.27 -12.09
N ARG A 96 6.32 10.36 -11.68
CA ARG A 96 7.70 10.69 -11.30
C ARG A 96 8.45 11.39 -12.44
N TYR A 97 8.27 10.94 -13.68
CA TYR A 97 8.84 11.64 -14.84
C TYR A 97 8.19 13.00 -15.06
N ASN A 98 6.87 13.13 -14.92
CA ASN A 98 6.20 14.42 -15.03
C ASN A 98 6.69 15.41 -13.95
N GLU A 99 6.86 14.97 -12.70
CA GLU A 99 7.44 15.77 -11.62
C GLU A 99 8.87 16.23 -11.95
N ALA A 100 9.72 15.32 -12.44
CA ALA A 100 11.06 15.68 -12.90
C ALA A 100 11.00 16.74 -14.01
N GLY A 101 10.10 16.58 -14.98
CA GLY A 101 9.87 17.58 -16.03
C GLY A 101 9.47 18.95 -15.48
N VAL A 102 8.55 18.99 -14.50
CA VAL A 102 8.16 20.23 -13.80
C VAL A 102 9.35 20.87 -13.09
N MET A 103 10.20 20.06 -12.45
CA MET A 103 11.39 20.56 -11.76
C MET A 103 12.39 21.21 -12.73
N HIS A 104 12.59 20.64 -13.92
CA HIS A 104 13.43 21.25 -14.95
C HIS A 104 12.78 22.49 -15.58
N LEU A 105 11.46 22.47 -15.80
CA LEU A 105 10.71 23.60 -16.30
C LEU A 105 10.84 24.83 -15.40
N ARG A 106 10.79 24.64 -14.07
CA ARG A 106 11.01 25.71 -13.07
C ARG A 106 12.41 26.32 -13.16
N LYS A 107 13.41 25.51 -13.53
CA LYS A 107 14.79 25.96 -13.77
C LYS A 107 14.98 26.61 -15.16
N LYS A 108 13.91 26.71 -15.95
CA LYS A 108 13.94 27.14 -17.37
C LYS A 108 14.81 26.24 -18.25
N ASP A 109 15.09 25.01 -17.80
CA ASP A 109 15.76 23.99 -18.58
C ASP A 109 14.71 23.24 -19.42
N TYR A 110 14.31 23.86 -20.53
CA TYR A 110 13.18 23.41 -21.32
C TYR A 110 13.43 22.08 -22.04
N GLU A 111 14.67 21.81 -22.47
CA GLU A 111 15.01 20.56 -23.16
C GLU A 111 14.87 19.35 -22.24
N SER A 112 15.43 19.43 -21.03
CA SER A 112 15.26 18.38 -20.03
C SER A 112 13.80 18.24 -19.61
N ALA A 113 13.08 19.35 -19.45
CA ALA A 113 11.65 19.31 -19.14
C ALA A 113 10.86 18.53 -20.21
N ILE A 114 11.08 18.87 -21.48
CA ILE A 114 10.49 18.19 -22.64
C ILE A 114 10.82 16.69 -22.65
N PHE A 115 12.08 16.32 -22.40
CA PHE A 115 12.51 14.93 -22.33
C PHE A 115 11.70 14.14 -21.29
N PHE A 116 11.59 14.68 -20.07
CA PHE A 116 10.89 14.00 -18.99
C PHE A 116 9.37 13.96 -19.20
N PHE A 117 8.75 15.01 -19.72
CA PHE A 117 7.32 14.96 -20.07
C PHE A 117 7.04 13.92 -21.17
N ASN A 118 7.91 13.78 -22.17
CA ASN A 118 7.79 12.73 -23.18
C ASN A 118 7.87 11.31 -22.58
N LYS A 119 8.75 11.09 -21.58
CA LYS A 119 8.79 9.81 -20.85
C LYS A 119 7.48 9.55 -20.11
N ALA A 120 6.91 10.56 -19.45
CA ALA A 120 5.61 10.45 -18.80
C ALA A 120 4.49 10.10 -19.79
N ILE A 121 4.41 10.80 -20.93
CA ILE A 121 3.40 10.55 -21.98
C ILE A 121 3.56 9.14 -22.58
N THR A 122 4.80 8.68 -22.77
CA THR A 122 5.05 7.33 -23.31
C THR A 122 4.50 6.25 -22.39
N LEU A 123 4.63 6.45 -21.08
CA LEU A 123 4.12 5.50 -20.09
C LEU A 123 2.62 5.62 -19.91
N TRP A 124 2.07 6.83 -19.87
CA TRP A 124 0.65 7.04 -19.63
C TRP A 124 0.08 8.14 -20.54
N PRO A 125 -0.27 7.79 -21.79
CA PRO A 125 -0.66 8.77 -22.80
C PRO A 125 -2.03 9.41 -22.54
N ASP A 126 -2.88 8.80 -21.74
CA ASP A 126 -4.26 9.27 -21.53
C ASP A 126 -4.35 10.42 -20.50
N ASN A 127 -3.26 10.78 -19.82
CA ASN A 127 -3.27 11.87 -18.85
C ASN A 127 -3.04 13.23 -19.53
N PRO A 128 -4.06 14.11 -19.60
CA PRO A 128 -3.95 15.39 -20.31
C PRO A 128 -2.95 16.36 -19.67
N ASN A 129 -2.68 16.23 -18.36
CA ASN A 129 -1.74 17.12 -17.67
C ASN A 129 -0.32 16.95 -18.21
N PHE A 130 0.06 15.72 -18.60
CA PHE A 130 1.40 15.44 -19.14
C PHE A 130 1.59 16.13 -20.49
N HIS A 131 0.55 16.10 -21.35
CA HIS A 131 0.54 16.81 -22.63
C HIS A 131 0.57 18.33 -22.45
N GLN A 132 -0.24 18.86 -21.52
CA GLN A 132 -0.25 20.29 -21.23
C GLN A 132 1.13 20.80 -20.77
N ASN A 133 1.78 20.06 -19.86
CA ASN A 133 3.11 20.40 -19.38
C ASN A 133 4.17 20.32 -20.49
N TYR A 134 4.10 19.28 -21.33
CA TYR A 134 4.95 19.16 -22.51
C TYR A 134 4.80 20.34 -23.47
N LEU A 135 3.56 20.72 -23.81
CA LEU A 135 3.27 21.84 -24.70
C LEU A 135 3.75 23.17 -24.11
N LEU A 136 3.55 23.38 -22.81
CA LEU A 136 4.04 24.55 -22.10
C LEU A 136 5.58 24.67 -22.18
N ALA A 137 6.30 23.56 -21.97
CA ALA A 137 7.75 23.55 -22.08
C ALA A 137 8.21 23.81 -23.52
N LYS A 138 7.51 23.25 -24.52
CA LYS A 138 7.78 23.50 -25.94
C LYS A 138 7.56 24.95 -26.35
N GLN A 139 6.53 25.61 -25.84
CA GLN A 139 6.24 27.02 -26.14
C GLN A 139 7.26 28.00 -25.54
N ARG A 140 7.94 27.60 -24.46
CA ARG A 140 8.89 28.44 -23.73
C ARG A 140 10.35 28.19 -24.10
N LYS A 141 10.62 27.14 -24.89
CA LYS A 141 11.92 26.83 -25.48
C LYS A 141 12.29 27.85 -26.55
#